data_AF-A0A526YDT2-F1
#
_entry.id   AF-A0A526YDT2-F1
#
_cell.length_a   1.000
_cell.length_b   1.000
_cell.length_c   1.000
_cell.angle_alpha   90.00
_cell.angle_beta   90.00
_cell.angle_gamma   90.00
#
_symmetry.space_group_name_H-M   'P 1'
#
loop_
_entity.id
_entity.type
_entity.pdbx_description
1 polymer ?
#
loop_
_entity_poly.entity_id
_entity_poly.type
_entity_poly.pdbx_seq_one_letter_code
_entity_poly.pdbx_strand_id
1 'polypeptide(L)' 'TSNSVVRSLVDRGLARPDPLRLGLDVSDNCEVIASDGTVSAKILAVGPLTRGTFFEIDAIPDIRVQCARLGKRLLG' A
#
# COMPACT_ATOMS: atom_id res chain seq x y z
N THR A 1 6.07 14.63 -2.69
CA THR A 1 6.54 13.94 -1.47
C THR A 1 7.97 13.50 -1.64
N SER A 2 8.90 14.03 -0.83
CA SER A 2 10.35 13.76 -0.95
C SER A 2 10.78 12.44 -0.30
N ASN A 3 9.95 11.39 -0.34
CA ASN A 3 10.35 10.08 0.15
C ASN A 3 11.07 9.32 -0.98
N SER A 4 12.39 9.20 -0.86
CA SER A 4 13.25 8.58 -1.87
C SER A 4 12.92 7.11 -2.12
N VAL A 5 12.43 6.38 -1.11
CA VAL A 5 12.03 4.97 -1.23
C VAL A 5 10.78 4.86 -2.09
N VAL A 6 9.73 5.63 -1.77
CA VAL A 6 8.48 5.63 -2.54
C VAL A 6 8.74 6.05 -3.98
N ARG A 7 9.56 7.09 -4.18
CA ARG A 7 9.97 7.54 -5.51
C ARG A 7 10.71 6.43 -6.28
N SER A 8 11.68 5.76 -5.64
CA SER A 8 12.42 4.67 -6.27
C SER A 8 11.52 3.50 -6.69
N LEU A 9 10.50 3.17 -5.88
CA LEU A 9 9.53 2.12 -6.24
C LEU A 9 8.72 2.49 -7.48
N VAL A 10 8.23 3.73 -7.55
CA VAL A 10 7.45 4.22 -8.70
C VAL A 10 8.33 4.34 -9.95
N ASP A 11 9.52 4.94 -9.82
CA ASP A 11 10.46 5.12 -10.94
C ASP A 11 10.92 3.77 -11.53
N ARG A 12 10.96 2.71 -10.71
CA ARG A 12 11.28 1.34 -11.13
C ARG A 12 10.06 0.51 -11.57
N GLY A 13 8.87 1.09 -11.57
CA GLY A 13 7.63 0.41 -11.93
C GLY A 13 7.13 -0.62 -10.92
N LEU A 14 7.73 -0.70 -9.73
CA LEU A 14 7.38 -1.62 -8.64
C LEU A 14 6.19 -1.15 -7.81
N ALA A 15 5.73 0.08 -8.02
CA ALA A 15 4.53 0.66 -7.45
C ALA A 15 3.92 1.66 -8.45
N ARG A 16 2.64 1.96 -8.30
CA ARG A 16 2.00 3.09 -8.99
C ARG A 16 1.12 3.90 -8.04
N PRO A 17 0.85 5.19 -8.33
CA PRO A 17 -0.21 5.92 -7.64
C PRO A 17 -1.56 5.23 -7.86
N ASP A 18 -2.45 5.28 -6.87
CA ASP A 18 -3.85 4.88 -7.08
C ASP A 18 -4.56 5.82 -8.09
N PRO A 19 -5.70 5.43 -8.68
CA PRO A 19 -6.40 6.23 -9.69
C PRO A 19 -6.76 7.66 -9.24
N LEU A 20 -7.02 7.86 -7.95
CA LEU A 20 -7.38 9.16 -7.37
C LEU A 20 -6.16 9.92 -6.81
N ARG A 21 -4.95 9.33 -6.89
CA ARG A 21 -3.68 9.89 -6.41
C ARG A 21 -3.70 10.27 -4.93
N LEU A 22 -4.40 9.48 -4.11
CA LEU A 22 -4.48 9.62 -2.65
C LEU A 22 -3.36 8.86 -1.90
N GLY A 23 -2.65 7.97 -2.60
CA GLY A 23 -1.59 7.09 -2.09
C GLY A 23 -0.98 6.21 -3.19
N LEU A 24 -0.58 5.00 -2.81
CA LEU A 24 -0.16 3.92 -3.70
C LEU A 24 -1.36 3.03 -4.02
N ASP A 25 -1.36 2.47 -5.22
CA ASP A 25 -2.32 1.44 -5.60
C ASP A 25 -1.98 0.12 -4.91
N VAL A 26 -2.96 -0.46 -4.21
CA VAL A 26 -2.79 -1.68 -3.43
C VAL A 26 -4.00 -2.59 -3.54
N SER A 27 -3.77 -3.89 -3.43
CA SER A 27 -4.84 -4.87 -3.27
C SER A 27 -5.54 -4.73 -1.90
N ASP A 28 -6.72 -5.35 -1.77
CA ASP A 28 -7.44 -5.46 -0.47
C ASP A 28 -6.62 -6.15 0.62
N ASN A 29 -5.57 -6.89 0.23
CA ASN A 29 -4.64 -7.57 1.11
C ASN A 29 -3.40 -6.73 1.44
N CYS A 30 -3.38 -5.44 1.11
CA CYS A 30 -2.28 -4.50 1.35
C CYS A 30 -1.04 -4.72 0.46
N GLU A 31 -1.14 -5.50 -0.62
CA GLU A 31 -0.03 -5.74 -1.56
C GLU A 31 0.05 -4.60 -2.56
N VAL A 32 1.25 -4.06 -2.78
CA VAL A 32 1.46 -2.99 -3.75
C VAL A 32 1.23 -3.52 -5.18
N ILE A 33 0.50 -2.74 -5.97
CA ILE A 33 0.27 -3.02 -7.39
C ILE A 33 1.33 -2.28 -8.21
N ALA A 34 2.06 -3.03 -9.01
CA ALA A 34 3.09 -2.51 -9.91
C ALA A 34 2.47 -1.75 -11.10
N SER A 35 3.32 -1.02 -11.82
CA SER A 35 2.90 -0.23 -12.98
C SER A 35 2.23 -1.05 -14.09
N ASP A 36 2.62 -2.31 -14.24
CA ASP A 36 2.05 -3.28 -15.18
C ASP A 36 0.76 -3.97 -14.68
N GLY A 37 0.31 -3.64 -13.46
CA GLY A 37 -0.84 -4.26 -12.82
C GLY A 37 -0.52 -5.52 -12.01
N THR A 38 0.73 -5.96 -11.97
CA THR A 38 1.14 -7.13 -11.18
C THR A 38 1.03 -6.84 -9.68
N VAL A 39 0.38 -7.73 -8.93
CA VAL A 39 0.31 -7.67 -7.47
C VAL A 39 1.64 -8.17 -6.88
N SER A 40 2.27 -7.36 -6.02
CA SER A 40 3.55 -7.70 -5.43
C SER A 40 3.45 -8.82 -4.39
N ALA A 41 4.30 -9.84 -4.52
CA ALA A 41 4.42 -10.91 -3.53
C ALA A 41 5.28 -10.52 -2.30
N LYS A 42 5.98 -9.37 -2.34
CA LYS A 42 6.98 -9.00 -1.32
C LYS A 42 6.82 -7.60 -0.75
N ILE A 43 6.10 -6.72 -1.46
CA ILE A 43 5.97 -5.30 -1.07
C ILE A 43 4.54 -5.08 -0.61
N LEU A 44 4.42 -4.72 0.66
CA LEU A 44 3.16 -4.42 1.33
C LEU A 44 3.18 -2.96 1.78
N ALA A 45 2.02 -2.31 1.77
CA ALA A 45 1.86 -0.96 2.31
C ALA A 45 0.72 -0.93 3.33
N VAL A 46 0.86 -0.09 4.35
CA VAL A 46 -0.16 0.10 5.39
C VAL A 46 -0.32 1.59 5.69
N GLY A 47 -1.43 1.94 6.31
CA GLY A 47 -1.76 3.30 6.72
C GLY A 47 -2.07 4.23 5.55
N PRO A 48 -1.76 5.54 5.68
CA PRO A 48 -2.18 6.56 4.72
C PRO A 48 -1.74 6.34 3.27
N LEU A 49 -0.68 5.55 3.04
CA LEU A 49 -0.25 5.15 1.70
C LEU A 49 -1.30 4.30 0.97
N THR A 50 -2.28 3.75 1.68
CA THR A 50 -3.31 2.84 1.12
C THR A 50 -4.68 3.51 0.98
N ARG A 51 -4.75 4.84 1.10
CA ARG A 51 -6.01 5.60 1.15
C ARG A 51 -6.91 5.41 -0.08
N GLY A 52 -6.32 5.18 -1.26
CA GLY A 52 -7.09 4.87 -2.48
C GLY A 52 -7.94 3.61 -2.37
N THR A 53 -7.52 2.63 -1.57
CA THR A 53 -8.21 1.34 -1.41
C THR A 53 -9.10 1.32 -0.16
N PHE A 54 -8.58 1.77 0.99
CA PHE A 54 -9.28 1.55 2.27
C PHE A 54 -10.15 2.72 2.74
N PHE A 55 -9.97 3.92 2.19
CA PHE A 55 -10.61 5.18 2.63
C PHE A 55 -10.40 5.47 4.13
N GLU A 56 -10.39 6.75 4.54
CA GLU A 56 -10.25 7.18 5.97
C GLU A 56 -9.16 6.47 6.82
N ILE A 57 -8.09 5.96 6.18
CA ILE A 57 -7.04 5.15 6.82
C ILE A 57 -5.90 6.02 7.41
N ASP A 58 -6.28 7.02 8.20
CA ASP A 58 -5.36 8.01 8.77
C ASP A 58 -5.19 7.92 10.29
N ALA A 59 -6.19 7.40 10.99
CA ALA A 59 -6.17 7.32 12.43
C ALA A 59 -5.41 6.07 12.92
N ILE A 60 -4.65 6.23 14.00
CA ILE A 60 -3.83 5.16 14.60
C ILE A 60 -4.65 3.89 14.90
N PRO A 61 -5.89 3.95 15.43
CA PRO A 61 -6.69 2.76 15.67
C PRO A 61 -6.92 1.91 14.40
N ASP A 62 -7.29 2.55 13.29
CA ASP A 62 -7.55 1.89 12.01
C ASP A 62 -6.29 1.26 11.43
N ILE A 63 -5.16 1.99 11.51
CA ILE A 63 -3.85 1.47 11.09
C ILE A 63 -3.46 0.24 11.92
N ARG A 64 -3.70 0.25 13.24
CA ARG A 64 -3.42 -0.90 14.11
C ARG A 64 -4.25 -2.12 13.73
N VAL A 65 -5.52 -1.93 13.40
CA VAL A 65 -6.40 -3.03 12.94
C VAL A 65 -5.92 -3.59 11.59
N GLN A 66 -5.55 -2.71 10.64
CA GLN A 66 -4.99 -3.13 9.35
C GLN A 66 -3.71 -3.95 9.54
N CYS A 67 -2.76 -3.47 10.35
CA CYS A 67 -1.53 -4.19 10.67
C CYS A 67 -1.80 -5.53 11.36
N ALA A 68 -2.77 -5.61 12.27
CA ALA A 68 -3.12 -6.85 12.96
C ALA A 68 -3.70 -7.90 11.99
N ARG A 69 -4.57 -7.48 11.05
CA ARG A 69 -5.11 -8.36 10.00
C ARG A 69 -4.00 -8.84 9.07
N LEU A 70 -3.13 -7.93 8.63
CA LEU A 70 -1.98 -8.27 7.80
C LEU A 70 -1.03 -9.24 8.50
N GLY A 71 -0.72 -9.00 9.77
CA GLY A 71 0.15 -9.87 10.57
C GLY A 71 -0.38 -11.29 10.68
N LYS A 72 -1.69 -11.48 10.91
CA LYS A 72 -2.30 -12.82 10.90
C LYS A 72 -2.12 -13.51 9.56
N ARG A 73 -2.38 -12.81 8.45
CA ARG A 73 -2.21 -13.35 7.09
C ARG A 73 -0.78 -13.80 6.79
N LEU A 74 0.23 -13.08 7.30
CA LEU A 74 1.63 -13.41 7.08
C LEU A 74 2.09 -14.64 7.87
N LEU A 75 1.41 -14.99 8.95
CA LEU A 75 1.76 -16.13 9.81
C LEU A 75 1.09 -17.45 9.38
N GLY A 76 0.04 -17.39 8.55
CA GLY A 76 -0.79 -18.55 8.18
C GLY A 76 -1.89 -18.79 9.19
#